data_AF-A0A5R2NJX5-F1
#
_entry.id   AF-A0A5R2NJX5-F1
#
_cell.length_a   1.000
_cell.length_b   1.000
_cell.length_c   1.000
_cell.angle_alpha   90.00
_cell.angle_beta   90.00
_cell.angle_gamma   90.00
#
_symmetry.space_group_name_H-M   'P 1'
#
loop_
_entity.id
_entity.type
_entity.pdbx_description
1 polymer ?
#
loop_
_entity_poly.entity_id
_entity_poly.type
_entity_poly.pdbx_seq_one_letter_code
_entity_poly.pdbx_strand_id
1 'polypeptide(L)'
;MKLRLAFATIAVISFAPSAAWAAKSNIEYLAGLPDAKLNLAATIAGNLVGVMKKCPALRLNEDGKAMIAVPVLLYDGIDKHLTSNPPKFKRAARTYERAFAMAAQRGDSCQTEKARYPHLYR
;
A
#
# COMPACT_ATOMS: atom_id res chain seq x y z
N MET A 1 -2.26 25.58 18.99
CA MET A 1 -1.97 25.32 17.56
C MET A 1 -2.66 24.04 17.13
N LYS A 2 -3.74 24.13 16.34
CA LYS A 2 -4.45 22.97 15.77
C LYS A 2 -3.70 22.54 14.50
N LEU A 3 -2.87 21.49 14.61
CA LEU A 3 -2.18 20.89 13.48
C LEU A 3 -3.22 20.11 12.65
N ARG A 4 -3.89 20.79 11.71
CA ARG A 4 -4.68 20.13 10.68
C ARG A 4 -3.71 19.47 9.72
N LEU A 5 -3.41 18.17 9.92
CA LEU A 5 -2.78 17.36 8.90
C LEU A 5 -3.68 17.40 7.67
N ALA A 6 -3.29 18.18 6.69
CA ALA A 6 -3.84 18.12 5.35
C ALA A 6 -3.53 16.71 4.82
N PHE A 7 -4.54 15.85 4.82
CA PHE A 7 -4.55 14.62 4.05
C PHE A 7 -4.46 15.04 2.58
N ALA A 8 -3.24 15.19 2.09
CA ALA A 8 -2.96 15.33 0.68
C ALA A 8 -3.46 14.05 0.01
N THR A 9 -4.65 14.16 -0.57
CA THR A 9 -5.22 13.34 -1.63
C THR A 9 -4.19 12.37 -2.20
N ILE A 10 -4.23 11.12 -1.74
CA ILE A 10 -3.71 10.02 -2.53
C ILE A 10 -4.64 10.00 -3.73
N ALA A 11 -4.20 10.57 -4.85
CA ALA A 11 -4.93 10.50 -6.09
C ALA A 11 -5.34 9.05 -6.30
N VAL A 12 -6.65 8.82 -6.41
CA VAL A 12 -7.28 7.52 -6.64
C VAL A 12 -6.46 6.81 -7.70
N ILE A 13 -5.74 5.76 -7.30
CA ILE A 13 -4.91 5.02 -8.24
C ILE A 13 -5.86 4.18 -9.09
N SER A 14 -6.29 4.75 -10.23
CA SER A 14 -7.12 4.06 -11.20
C SER A 14 -6.27 3.02 -11.95
N PHE A 15 -6.17 1.81 -11.39
CA PHE A 15 -5.49 0.70 -12.03
C PHE A 15 -6.32 0.18 -13.24
N ALA A 16 -5.92 0.54 -14.47
CA ALA A 16 -6.52 -0.02 -15.69
C ALA A 16 -6.04 -1.48 -15.93
N PRO A 17 -6.89 -2.41 -16.39
CA PRO A 17 -6.58 -3.85 -16.39
C PRO A 17 -5.97 -4.39 -17.72
N SER A 18 -5.17 -3.62 -18.47
CA SER A 18 -4.43 -4.17 -19.63
C SER A 18 -3.04 -4.67 -19.19
N ALA A 19 -2.96 -5.98 -18.96
CA ALA A 19 -2.12 -6.65 -17.95
C ALA A 19 -0.59 -6.45 -17.98
N ALA A 20 0.01 -5.95 -19.05
CA ALA A 20 1.47 -5.67 -19.09
C ALA A 20 1.79 -4.18 -19.17
N TRP A 21 1.09 -3.43 -20.03
CA TRP A 21 1.36 -2.00 -20.21
C TRP A 21 0.83 -1.17 -19.04
N ALA A 22 -0.35 -1.52 -18.51
CA ALA A 22 -0.84 -0.90 -17.29
C ALA A 22 0.01 -1.27 -16.07
N ALA A 23 0.49 -2.51 -15.97
CA ALA A 23 1.41 -2.88 -14.89
C ALA A 23 2.71 -2.06 -14.95
N LYS A 24 3.29 -1.91 -16.15
CA LYS A 24 4.49 -1.09 -16.37
C LYS A 24 4.26 0.39 -16.06
N SER A 25 3.18 1.00 -16.53
CA SER A 25 2.89 2.42 -16.25
C SER A 25 2.67 2.69 -14.76
N ASN A 26 2.04 1.76 -14.05
CA ASN A 26 1.87 1.85 -12.59
C ASN A 26 3.21 1.70 -11.85
N ILE A 27 4.09 0.81 -12.31
CA ILE A 27 5.45 0.67 -11.77
C ILE A 27 6.28 1.94 -12.01
N GLU A 28 6.21 2.53 -13.21
CA GLU A 28 6.87 3.80 -13.52
C GLU A 28 6.33 4.95 -12.66
N TYR A 29 5.02 5.00 -12.46
CA TYR A 29 4.39 5.95 -11.53
C TYR A 29 4.93 5.79 -10.11
N LEU A 30 4.97 4.56 -9.57
CA LEU A 30 5.54 4.30 -8.23
C LEU A 30 7.05 4.64 -8.17
N ALA A 31 7.79 4.44 -9.26
CA ALA A 31 9.20 4.83 -9.36
C ALA A 31 9.38 6.36 -9.34
N GLY A 32 8.43 7.11 -9.90
CA GLY A 32 8.40 8.57 -9.87
C GLY A 32 8.00 9.18 -8.53
N LEU A 33 7.32 8.44 -7.65
CA LEU A 33 6.91 8.96 -6.33
C LEU A 33 8.10 9.27 -5.42
N PRO A 34 8.09 10.32 -4.59
CA PRO A 34 9.10 10.51 -3.55
C PRO A 34 9.19 9.28 -2.61
N ASP A 35 10.39 8.91 -2.14
CA ASP A 35 10.61 7.76 -1.25
C ASP A 35 9.66 7.77 -0.03
N ALA A 36 9.42 8.94 0.57
CA ALA A 36 8.49 9.08 1.69
C ALA A 36 7.04 8.69 1.33
N LYS A 37 6.57 9.05 0.13
CA LYS A 37 5.22 8.70 -0.33
C LYS A 37 5.12 7.22 -0.67
N LEU A 38 6.14 6.65 -1.33
CA LEU A 38 6.16 5.23 -1.65
C LEU A 38 6.21 4.36 -0.38
N ASN A 39 7.04 4.74 0.60
CA ASN A 39 7.13 4.05 1.88
C ASN A 39 5.83 4.17 2.70
N LEU A 40 5.14 5.32 2.64
CA LEU A 40 3.83 5.47 3.25
C LEU A 40 2.81 4.52 2.62
N ALA A 41 2.73 4.46 1.29
CA ALA A 41 1.84 3.54 0.59
C ALA A 41 2.16 2.08 0.94
N ALA A 42 3.44 1.70 0.95
CA ALA A 42 3.89 0.37 1.36
C ALA A 42 3.51 0.03 2.81
N THR A 43 3.63 1.01 3.73
CA THR A 43 3.24 0.85 5.15
C THR A 43 1.75 0.63 5.29
N ILE A 44 0.93 1.43 4.60
CA ILE A 44 -0.53 1.29 4.64
C ILE A 44 -0.92 -0.06 4.05
N ALA A 45 -0.38 -0.44 2.90
CA ALA A 45 -0.63 -1.74 2.29
C ALA A 45 -0.27 -2.90 3.23
N GLY A 46 0.90 -2.83 3.87
CA GLY A 46 1.33 -3.84 4.85
C GLY A 46 0.37 -3.93 6.04
N ASN A 47 -0.02 -2.79 6.60
CA ASN A 47 -1.01 -2.73 7.67
C ASN A 47 -2.35 -3.36 7.23
N LEU A 48 -2.87 -3.00 6.06
CA LEU A 48 -4.14 -3.53 5.56
C LEU A 48 -4.09 -5.05 5.40
N VAL A 49 -3.06 -5.57 4.73
CA VAL A 49 -2.92 -7.03 4.50
C VAL A 49 -2.74 -7.77 5.83
N GLY A 50 -1.94 -7.24 6.75
CA GLY A 50 -1.74 -7.83 8.08
C GLY A 50 -3.02 -7.85 8.90
N VAL A 51 -3.77 -6.74 8.92
CA VAL A 51 -5.08 -6.64 9.59
C VAL A 51 -6.09 -7.58 8.95
N MET A 52 -6.15 -7.68 7.61
CA MET A 52 -7.09 -8.59 6.94
C MET A 52 -6.81 -10.06 7.27
N LYS A 53 -5.53 -10.44 7.43
CA LYS A 53 -5.17 -11.79 7.88
C LYS A 53 -5.68 -12.09 9.29
N LYS A 54 -5.61 -11.10 10.18
CA LYS A 54 -6.10 -11.21 11.56
C LYS A 54 -7.64 -11.11 11.66
N CYS A 55 -8.24 -10.26 10.85
CA CYS A 55 -9.63 -9.84 10.89
C CYS A 55 -10.34 -10.12 9.55
N PRO A 56 -10.61 -11.40 9.22
CA PRO A 56 -11.10 -11.79 7.90
C PRO A 56 -12.49 -11.26 7.55
N ALA A 57 -13.27 -10.81 8.56
CA ALA A 57 -14.58 -10.20 8.35
C ALA A 57 -14.51 -8.75 7.83
N LEU A 58 -13.37 -8.08 7.94
CA LEU A 58 -13.19 -6.74 7.40
C LEU A 58 -13.11 -6.79 5.87
N ARG A 59 -13.87 -5.92 5.21
CA ARG A 59 -13.90 -5.84 3.74
C ARG A 59 -13.33 -4.49 3.31
N LEU A 60 -12.38 -4.53 2.39
CA LEU A 60 -11.85 -3.33 1.76
C LEU A 60 -12.86 -2.74 0.78
N ASN A 61 -12.89 -1.42 0.68
CA ASN A 61 -13.50 -0.74 -0.45
C ASN A 61 -12.50 -0.68 -1.63
N GLU A 62 -12.85 0.02 -2.72
CA GLU A 62 -11.99 0.09 -3.91
C GLU A 62 -10.64 0.77 -3.64
N ASP A 63 -10.61 1.83 -2.83
CA ASP A 63 -9.36 2.50 -2.43
C ASP A 63 -8.47 1.57 -1.59
N GLY A 64 -9.06 0.80 -0.67
CA GLY A 64 -8.35 -0.21 0.09
C GLY A 64 -7.75 -1.31 -0.80
N LYS A 65 -8.52 -1.78 -1.79
CA LYS A 65 -8.04 -2.76 -2.78
C LYS A 65 -6.88 -2.21 -3.61
N ALA A 66 -6.97 -0.95 -4.03
CA ALA A 66 -5.89 -0.27 -4.74
C ALA A 66 -4.60 -0.22 -3.90
N MET A 67 -4.71 0.03 -2.59
CA MET A 67 -3.55 0.05 -1.70
C MET A 67 -2.88 -1.33 -1.57
N ILE A 68 -3.63 -2.42 -1.48
CA ILE A 68 -3.02 -3.76 -1.40
C ILE A 68 -2.42 -4.25 -2.74
N ALA A 69 -2.63 -3.53 -3.85
CA ALA A 69 -1.93 -3.78 -5.11
C ALA A 69 -0.49 -3.23 -5.11
N VAL A 70 -0.17 -2.26 -4.25
CA VAL A 70 1.18 -1.66 -4.12
C VAL A 70 2.28 -2.71 -3.94
N PRO A 71 2.21 -3.68 -2.99
CA PRO A 71 3.24 -4.70 -2.84
C PRO A 71 3.41 -5.55 -4.10
N VAL A 72 2.33 -5.90 -4.81
CA VAL A 72 2.41 -6.67 -6.06
C VAL A 72 3.26 -5.91 -7.08
N LEU A 73 3.01 -4.60 -7.24
CA LEU A 73 3.76 -3.76 -8.17
C LEU A 73 5.21 -3.55 -7.73
N LEU A 74 5.48 -3.50 -6.42
CA LEU A 74 6.84 -3.44 -5.90
C LEU A 74 7.62 -4.72 -6.25
N TYR A 75 7.07 -5.89 -5.98
CA TYR A 75 7.73 -7.16 -6.31
C TYR A 75 7.85 -7.36 -7.82
N ASP A 76 6.78 -7.12 -8.59
CA ASP A 76 6.84 -7.18 -10.06
C ASP A 76 7.88 -6.21 -10.63
N GLY A 77 7.97 -4.99 -10.09
CA GLY A 77 8.99 -4.02 -10.48
C GLY A 77 10.41 -4.52 -10.28
N ILE A 78 10.66 -5.24 -9.18
CA ILE A 78 11.96 -5.81 -8.84
C ILE A 78 12.24 -7.06 -9.68
N ASP A 79 11.34 -8.04 -9.65
CA ASP A 79 11.55 -9.40 -10.14
C ASP A 79 11.52 -9.46 -11.67
N LYS A 80 10.67 -8.64 -12.29
CA LYS A 80 10.55 -8.55 -13.75
C LYS A 80 11.42 -7.43 -14.34
N HIS A 81 12.27 -6.80 -13.53
CA HIS A 81 13.15 -5.69 -13.94
C HIS A 81 12.42 -4.53 -14.62
N LEU A 82 11.20 -4.22 -14.17
CA LEU A 82 10.35 -3.19 -14.77
C LEU A 82 10.56 -1.80 -14.17
N THR A 83 11.19 -1.70 -13.00
CA THR A 83 11.47 -0.41 -12.36
C THR A 83 12.83 0.16 -12.77
N SER A 84 12.88 1.47 -13.02
CA SER A 84 14.13 2.21 -13.25
C SER A 84 14.95 2.41 -11.98
N ASN A 85 14.38 2.13 -10.79
CA ASN A 85 15.08 2.28 -9.51
C ASN A 85 14.84 1.07 -8.58
N PRO A 86 15.52 -0.07 -8.85
CA PRO A 86 15.36 -1.29 -8.04
C PRO A 86 15.69 -1.11 -6.54
N PRO A 87 16.75 -0.37 -6.14
CA PRO A 87 17.06 -0.15 -4.72
C PRO A 87 15.92 0.52 -3.95
N LYS A 88 15.23 1.49 -4.57
CA LYS A 88 14.08 2.17 -3.98
C LYS A 88 12.90 1.22 -3.76
N PHE A 89 12.59 0.39 -4.75
CA PHE A 89 11.54 -0.61 -4.64
C PHE A 89 11.85 -1.63 -3.54
N LYS A 90 13.10 -2.10 -3.44
CA LYS A 90 13.53 -2.99 -2.35
C LYS A 90 13.35 -2.38 -0.96
N ARG A 91 13.63 -1.07 -0.79
CA ARG A 91 13.39 -0.37 0.49
C ARG A 91 11.89 -0.28 0.82
N ALA A 92 11.06 0.02 -0.17
CA ALA A 92 9.61 0.06 0.00
C ALA A 92 9.03 -1.32 0.33
N ALA A 93 9.50 -2.39 -0.35
CA ALA A 93 9.10 -3.77 -0.07
C ALA A 93 9.43 -4.18 1.38
N ARG A 94 10.64 -3.86 1.87
CA ARG A 94 10.99 -4.07 3.29
C ARG A 94 10.10 -3.29 4.25
N THR A 95 9.70 -2.07 3.88
CA THR A 95 8.77 -1.26 4.67
C THR A 95 7.39 -1.93 4.75
N TYR A 96 6.90 -2.44 3.62
CA TYR A 96 5.68 -3.25 3.55
C TYR A 96 5.78 -4.49 4.44
N GLU A 97 6.84 -5.29 4.32
CA GLU A 97 7.04 -6.53 5.09
C GLU A 97 7.02 -6.27 6.60
N ARG A 98 7.72 -5.20 7.04
CA ARG A 98 7.73 -4.79 8.45
C ARG A 98 6.33 -4.40 8.93
N ALA A 99 5.61 -3.59 8.16
CA ALA A 99 4.26 -3.15 8.52
C ALA A 99 3.27 -4.33 8.56
N PHE A 100 3.36 -5.24 7.60
CA PHE A 100 2.59 -6.48 7.57
C PHE A 100 2.84 -7.33 8.83
N ALA A 101 4.09 -7.62 9.14
CA ALA A 101 4.45 -8.45 10.29
C ALA A 101 3.94 -7.84 11.60
N MET A 102 4.14 -6.53 11.78
CA MET A 102 3.63 -5.81 12.94
C MET A 102 2.11 -5.90 13.01
N ALA A 103 1.39 -5.54 11.95
CA ALA A 103 -0.08 -5.52 11.94
C ALA A 103 -0.71 -6.89 12.17
N ALA A 104 -0.14 -7.95 11.60
CA ALA A 104 -0.60 -9.31 11.82
C ALA A 104 -0.45 -9.78 13.28
N GLN A 105 0.49 -9.20 14.03
CA GLN A 105 0.80 -9.55 15.42
C GLN A 105 0.25 -8.56 16.46
N ARG A 106 -0.23 -7.37 16.05
CA ARG A 106 -0.80 -6.38 16.98
C ARG A 106 -1.96 -6.98 17.77
N GLY A 107 -2.09 -6.61 19.04
CA GLY A 107 -3.17 -7.07 19.93
C GLY A 107 -4.52 -6.36 19.76
N ASP A 108 -4.58 -5.30 18.96
CA ASP A 108 -5.75 -4.42 18.84
C ASP A 108 -7.00 -5.13 18.29
N SER A 109 -8.20 -4.70 18.71
CA SER A 109 -9.45 -5.25 18.15
C SER A 109 -9.61 -4.92 16.67
N CYS A 110 -10.40 -5.71 15.93
CA CYS A 110 -10.67 -5.45 14.51
C CYS A 110 -11.32 -4.07 14.27
N GLN A 111 -12.11 -3.58 15.23
CA GLN A 111 -12.72 -2.26 15.14
C GLN A 111 -11.67 -1.15 15.33
N THR A 112 -10.74 -1.34 16.27
CA THR A 112 -9.60 -0.43 16.47
C THR A 112 -8.70 -0.38 15.23
N GLU A 113 -8.42 -1.53 14.63
CA GLU A 113 -7.63 -1.62 13.40
C GLU A 113 -8.33 -0.94 12.21
N LYS A 114 -9.65 -1.18 12.02
CA LYS A 114 -10.46 -0.50 11.00
C LYS A 114 -10.39 1.03 11.16
N ALA A 115 -10.44 1.51 12.39
CA ALA A 115 -10.42 2.95 12.70
C ALA A 115 -9.10 3.65 12.38
N ARG A 116 -7.98 2.92 12.16
CA ARG A 116 -6.72 3.51 11.70
C ARG A 116 -6.80 4.00 10.25
N TYR A 117 -7.61 3.34 9.42
CA TYR A 117 -7.81 3.67 8.01
C TYR A 117 -9.30 3.55 7.61
N PRO A 118 -10.19 4.33 8.23
CA PRO A 118 -11.64 4.10 8.12
C PRO A 118 -12.15 4.25 6.69
N HIS A 119 -11.49 5.08 5.88
CA HIS A 119 -11.82 5.33 4.48
C HIS A 119 -11.35 4.23 3.51
N LEU A 120 -10.69 3.16 3.98
CA LEU A 120 -10.21 2.04 3.15
C LEU A 120 -11.04 0.76 3.32
N TYR A 121 -12.04 0.79 4.20
CA TYR A 121 -12.92 -0.34 4.51
C TYR A 121 -14.39 0.01 4.17
N ARG A 122 -15.19 -1.03 3.89
CA ARG A 122 -16.64 -0.96 3.77
C ARG A 122 -17.32 -1.08 5.14
#